data_AF-C6HJR4-F1
#
_entry.id   AF-C6HJR4-F1
#
_cell.length_a   1.000
_cell.length_b   1.000
_cell.length_c   1.000
_cell.angle_alpha   90.00
_cell.angle_beta   90.00
_cell.angle_gamma   90.00
#
_symmetry.space_group_name_H-M   'P 1'
#
loop_
_entity.id
_entity.type
_entity.pdbx_description
1 polymer ?
#
loop_
_entity_poly.entity_id
_entity_poly.type
_entity_poly.pdbx_seq_one_letter_code
_entity_poly.pdbx_strand_id
1 'polypeptide(L)'
;MVQDPRVLLQKADKALQSASGGFSLFGGRTEKYENAADLYSQAANAFRAQKMNKEAGMAFEKAATVFTTNLNEPDDAANLLTEAFKVYRKTDPEDAARVLQIAIQHYISKGNFRRAATHQQNLAEIYEVEIGDEGRALEAYEKAAEWFEGDNAEALANKHYLKVADLAALKGDYYKSIEHYERLQNPPLTIT
;
A
#
# COMPACT_ATOMS: atom_id res chain seq x y z
N MET A 1 -17.47 12.97 -22.26
CA MET A 1 -16.71 11.86 -22.85
C MET A 1 -15.53 11.60 -21.94
N VAL A 2 -15.39 10.40 -21.38
CA VAL A 2 -14.17 10.03 -20.63
C VAL A 2 -13.03 10.04 -21.65
N GLN A 3 -11.97 10.83 -21.40
CA GLN A 3 -10.81 10.85 -22.29
C GLN A 3 -10.19 9.46 -22.35
N ASP A 4 -9.72 9.03 -23.52
CA ASP A 4 -9.06 7.73 -23.69
C ASP A 4 -7.83 7.65 -22.76
N PRO A 5 -7.78 6.67 -21.83
CA PRO A 5 -6.72 6.56 -20.85
C PRO A 5 -5.36 6.31 -21.50
N ARG A 6 -5.32 5.67 -22.68
CA ARG A 6 -4.07 5.47 -23.43
C ARG A 6 -3.53 6.78 -23.97
N VAL A 7 -4.41 7.69 -24.39
CA VAL A 7 -4.01 9.04 -24.84
C VAL A 7 -3.49 9.85 -23.66
N LEU A 8 -4.13 9.77 -22.49
CA LEU A 8 -3.63 10.42 -21.27
C LEU A 8 -2.26 9.86 -20.86
N LEU A 9 -2.08 8.54 -20.91
CA LEU A 9 -0.82 7.90 -20.60
C LEU A 9 0.31 8.36 -21.55
N GLN A 10 0.04 8.42 -22.85
CA GLN A 10 1.01 8.94 -23.83
C GLN A 10 1.36 10.41 -23.59
N LYS A 11 0.38 11.24 -23.17
CA LYS A 11 0.64 12.64 -22.79
C LYS A 11 1.52 12.71 -21.55
N ALA A 12 1.27 11.87 -20.55
CA ALA A 12 2.08 11.77 -19.33
C ALA A 12 3.53 11.37 -19.65
N ASP A 13 3.73 10.33 -20.46
CA ASP A 13 5.06 9.86 -20.86
C ASP A 13 5.83 10.98 -21.62
N LYS A 14 5.16 11.71 -22.52
CA LYS A 14 5.76 12.87 -23.22
C LYS A 14 6.09 14.02 -22.27
N ALA A 15 5.20 14.32 -21.32
CA ALA A 15 5.44 15.34 -20.30
C ALA A 15 6.68 15.00 -19.46
N LEU A 16 6.78 13.75 -18.99
CA LEU A 16 7.93 13.26 -18.22
C LEU A 16 9.25 13.32 -19.01
N GLN A 17 9.23 12.93 -20.28
CA GLN A 17 10.40 13.06 -21.17
C GLN A 17 10.81 14.54 -21.34
N SER A 18 9.85 15.43 -21.53
CA SER A 18 10.11 16.87 -21.66
C SER A 18 10.66 17.51 -20.37
N ALA A 19 10.25 17.01 -19.20
CA ALA A 19 10.78 17.43 -17.90
C ALA A 19 12.23 16.96 -17.67
N SER A 20 12.58 15.83 -18.28
CA SER A 20 13.90 15.19 -18.15
C SER A 20 14.91 15.70 -19.18
N GLY A 21 14.46 16.25 -20.32
CA GLY A 21 15.30 16.86 -21.34
C GLY A 21 15.80 18.25 -20.97
N GLY A 22 17.11 18.49 -21.08
CA GLY A 22 17.79 19.74 -20.67
C GLY A 22 17.43 21.02 -21.43
N PHE A 23 16.46 20.98 -22.36
CA PHE A 23 15.94 22.17 -23.07
C PHE A 23 14.66 22.67 -22.41
N SER A 24 14.77 23.27 -21.22
CA SER A 24 13.62 23.94 -20.58
C SER A 24 13.56 25.41 -21.03
N LEU A 25 12.92 25.67 -22.18
CA LEU A 25 12.74 27.03 -22.73
C LEU A 25 11.48 27.74 -22.17
N PHE A 26 10.55 26.98 -21.58
CA PHE A 26 9.34 27.48 -20.92
C PHE A 26 9.00 26.59 -19.70
N GLY A 27 8.79 27.20 -18.52
CA GLY A 27 8.36 26.54 -17.28
C GLY A 27 9.47 25.96 -16.39
N GLY A 28 9.20 25.88 -15.08
CA GLY A 28 10.08 25.26 -14.09
C GLY A 28 10.15 23.74 -14.28
N ARG A 29 11.29 23.13 -13.99
CA ARG A 29 11.47 21.66 -14.14
C ARG A 29 10.54 20.87 -13.22
N THR A 30 10.34 21.36 -11.99
CA THR A 30 9.42 20.78 -10.99
C THR A 30 7.97 20.78 -11.49
N GLU A 31 7.47 21.90 -11.99
CA GLU A 31 6.10 22.03 -12.53
C GLU A 31 5.82 21.03 -13.66
N LYS A 32 6.84 20.71 -14.48
CA LYS A 32 6.71 19.72 -15.55
C LYS A 32 6.59 18.30 -15.01
N TYR A 33 7.31 17.98 -13.93
CA TYR A 33 7.19 16.68 -13.26
C TYR A 33 5.85 16.55 -12.55
N GLU A 34 5.37 17.60 -11.86
CA GLU A 34 4.02 17.65 -11.26
C GLU A 34 2.94 17.39 -12.32
N ASN A 35 2.99 18.12 -13.45
CA ASN A 35 2.05 17.92 -14.55
C ASN A 35 2.12 16.49 -15.11
N ALA A 36 3.31 15.89 -15.22
CA ALA A 36 3.44 14.49 -15.65
C ALA A 36 2.77 13.52 -14.66
N ALA A 37 2.99 13.71 -13.35
CA ALA A 37 2.40 12.89 -12.30
C ALA A 37 0.87 13.03 -12.24
N ASP A 38 0.35 14.23 -12.44
CA ASP A 38 -1.09 14.50 -12.55
C ASP A 38 -1.71 13.81 -13.77
N LEU A 39 -1.04 13.86 -14.92
CA LEU A 39 -1.50 13.17 -16.13
C LEU A 39 -1.51 11.65 -15.96
N TYR A 40 -0.50 11.07 -15.29
CA TYR A 40 -0.50 9.66 -14.94
C TYR A 40 -1.66 9.31 -14.00
N SER A 41 -1.93 10.13 -12.98
CA SER A 41 -3.05 9.92 -12.05
C SER A 41 -4.41 10.02 -12.74
N GLN A 42 -4.57 10.96 -13.67
CA GLN A 42 -5.76 11.06 -14.52
C GLN A 42 -5.92 9.82 -15.43
N ALA A 43 -4.83 9.36 -16.05
CA ALA A 43 -4.84 8.13 -16.85
C ALA A 43 -5.23 6.91 -16.01
N ALA A 44 -4.67 6.78 -14.81
CA ALA A 44 -4.97 5.71 -13.86
C ALA A 44 -6.45 5.68 -13.48
N ASN A 45 -7.03 6.84 -13.14
CA ASN A 45 -8.46 6.96 -12.84
C ASN A 45 -9.34 6.64 -14.06
N ALA A 46 -8.92 7.01 -15.27
CA ALA A 46 -9.64 6.67 -16.50
C ALA A 46 -9.56 5.17 -16.83
N PHE A 47 -8.42 4.49 -16.59
CA PHE A 47 -8.30 3.04 -16.68
C PHE A 47 -9.18 2.33 -15.64
N ARG A 48 -9.17 2.81 -14.39
CA ARG A 48 -10.02 2.32 -13.30
C ARG A 48 -11.50 2.41 -13.65
N ALA A 49 -11.94 3.53 -14.23
CA ALA A 49 -13.33 3.70 -14.69
C ALA A 49 -13.73 2.70 -15.78
N GLN A 50 -12.77 2.20 -16.55
CA GLN A 50 -12.97 1.18 -17.59
C GLN A 50 -12.71 -0.25 -17.10
N LYS A 51 -12.50 -0.45 -15.79
CA LYS A 51 -12.19 -1.74 -15.15
C LYS A 51 -10.87 -2.36 -15.64
N MET A 52 -9.99 -1.55 -16.23
CA MET A 52 -8.63 -1.92 -16.62
C MET A 52 -7.71 -1.76 -15.41
N ASN A 53 -7.88 -2.64 -14.43
CA ASN A 53 -7.29 -2.49 -13.10
C ASN A 53 -5.75 -2.57 -13.10
N LYS A 54 -5.20 -3.48 -13.90
CA LYS A 54 -3.75 -3.65 -14.03
C LYS A 54 -3.10 -2.39 -14.60
N GLU A 55 -3.64 -1.86 -15.70
CA GLU A 55 -3.15 -0.64 -16.33
C GLU A 55 -3.34 0.58 -15.43
N ALA A 56 -4.43 0.63 -14.67
CA ALA A 56 -4.66 1.68 -13.66
C ALA A 56 -3.57 1.67 -12.59
N GLY A 57 -3.26 0.50 -12.04
CA GLY A 57 -2.22 0.36 -11.02
C GLY A 57 -0.85 0.76 -11.57
N MET A 58 -0.50 0.32 -12.78
CA MET A 58 0.78 0.65 -13.41
C MET A 58 0.91 2.17 -13.64
N ALA A 59 -0.18 2.84 -14.00
CA ALA A 59 -0.20 4.28 -14.16
C ALA A 59 -0.04 5.02 -12.81
N PHE A 60 -0.67 4.54 -11.73
CA PHE A 60 -0.43 5.08 -10.39
C PHE A 60 1.01 4.87 -9.91
N GLU A 61 1.63 3.73 -10.20
CA GLU A 61 3.03 3.47 -9.87
C GLU A 61 3.99 4.39 -10.63
N LYS A 62 3.71 4.67 -11.91
CA LYS A 62 4.45 5.67 -12.68
C LYS A 62 4.34 7.06 -12.02
N ALA A 63 3.14 7.48 -11.63
CA ALA A 63 2.95 8.73 -10.90
C ALA A 63 3.76 8.76 -9.59
N ALA A 64 3.66 7.71 -8.77
CA ALA A 64 4.40 7.60 -7.52
C ALA A 64 5.92 7.64 -7.71
N THR A 65 6.42 7.04 -8.79
CA THR A 65 7.85 7.08 -9.15
C THR A 65 8.31 8.50 -9.46
N VAL A 66 7.50 9.30 -10.14
CA VAL A 66 7.82 10.72 -10.42
C VAL A 66 7.89 11.52 -9.12
N PHE A 67 6.91 11.34 -8.21
CA PHE A 67 6.91 12.00 -6.91
C PHE A 67 8.15 11.65 -6.08
N THR A 68 8.55 10.37 -6.06
CA THR A 68 9.71 9.92 -5.28
C THR A 68 11.03 10.36 -5.90
N THR A 69 11.21 10.21 -7.21
CA THR A 69 12.52 10.36 -7.86
C THR A 69 12.78 11.77 -8.40
N ASN A 70 11.74 12.53 -8.74
CA ASN A 70 11.89 13.83 -9.40
C ASN A 70 11.42 15.00 -8.55
N LEU A 71 10.38 14.81 -7.72
CA LEU A 71 9.81 15.86 -6.89
C LEU A 71 10.28 15.79 -5.42
N ASN A 72 10.82 14.64 -4.99
CA ASN A 72 11.21 14.38 -3.60
C ASN A 72 10.03 14.55 -2.62
N GLU A 73 8.86 14.06 -3.03
CA GLU A 73 7.60 14.08 -2.28
C GLU A 73 7.13 12.65 -1.98
N PRO A 74 7.79 11.95 -1.04
CA PRO A 74 7.51 10.54 -0.76
C PRO A 74 6.13 10.31 -0.11
N ASP A 75 5.53 11.32 0.51
CA ASP A 75 4.16 11.25 1.04
C ASP A 75 3.12 11.09 -0.06
N ASP A 76 3.22 11.88 -1.12
CA ASP A 76 2.31 11.81 -2.25
C ASP A 76 2.51 10.52 -3.04
N ALA A 77 3.77 10.08 -3.17
CA ALA A 77 4.08 8.77 -3.71
C ALA A 77 3.41 7.63 -2.91
N ALA A 78 3.52 7.65 -1.58
CA ALA A 78 2.89 6.64 -0.73
C ALA A 78 1.36 6.65 -0.88
N ASN A 79 0.73 7.82 -0.93
CA ASN A 79 -0.71 7.94 -1.15
C ASN A 79 -1.11 7.31 -2.50
N LEU A 80 -0.37 7.57 -3.58
CA LEU A 80 -0.62 6.97 -4.89
C LEU A 80 -0.41 5.46 -4.91
N LEU A 81 0.58 4.94 -4.18
CA LEU A 81 0.78 3.50 -4.02
C LEU A 81 -0.39 2.84 -3.28
N THR A 82 -1.04 3.54 -2.34
CA THR A 82 -2.28 3.02 -1.72
C THR A 82 -3.46 3.02 -2.70
N GLU A 83 -3.53 3.95 -3.65
CA GLU A 83 -4.51 3.90 -4.73
C GLU A 83 -4.21 2.77 -5.74
N ALA A 84 -2.93 2.55 -6.06
CA ALA A 84 -2.47 1.41 -6.87
C ALA A 84 -2.87 0.07 -6.22
N PHE A 85 -2.67 -0.07 -4.91
CA PHE A 85 -3.13 -1.24 -4.15
C PHE A 85 -4.63 -1.50 -4.33
N LYS A 86 -5.47 -0.46 -4.23
CA LYS A 86 -6.93 -0.61 -4.33
C LYS A 86 -7.37 -1.14 -5.69
N VAL A 87 -6.69 -0.76 -6.77
CA VAL A 87 -7.00 -1.26 -8.11
C VAL A 87 -6.41 -2.64 -8.37
N TYR A 88 -5.19 -2.92 -7.89
CA TYR A 88 -4.55 -4.22 -8.09
C TYR A 88 -5.16 -5.36 -7.26
N ARG A 89 -5.72 -5.08 -6.08
CA ARG A 89 -6.12 -6.07 -5.05
C ARG A 89 -6.79 -7.34 -5.61
N LYS A 90 -7.67 -7.21 -6.61
CA LYS A 90 -8.44 -8.33 -7.17
C LYS A 90 -7.86 -8.96 -8.44
N THR A 91 -7.05 -8.22 -9.21
CA THR A 91 -6.57 -8.68 -10.52
C THR A 91 -5.13 -9.15 -10.47
N ASP A 92 -4.31 -8.48 -9.65
CA ASP A 92 -2.88 -8.70 -9.55
C ASP A 92 -2.48 -8.60 -8.06
N PRO A 93 -2.88 -9.57 -7.21
CA PRO A 93 -2.72 -9.48 -5.76
C PRO A 93 -1.25 -9.42 -5.30
N GLU A 94 -0.31 -10.06 -6.03
CA GLU A 94 1.12 -9.94 -5.74
C GLU A 94 1.66 -8.52 -6.01
N ASP A 95 1.18 -7.85 -7.08
CA ASP A 95 1.51 -6.46 -7.35
C ASP A 95 0.90 -5.53 -6.28
N ALA A 96 -0.34 -5.82 -5.86
CA ALA A 96 -0.98 -5.11 -4.75
C ALA A 96 -0.18 -5.21 -3.44
N ALA A 97 0.30 -6.41 -3.11
CA ALA A 97 1.13 -6.65 -1.94
C ALA A 97 2.46 -5.89 -2.03
N ARG A 98 3.12 -5.88 -3.20
CA ARG A 98 4.38 -5.17 -3.44
C ARG A 98 4.24 -3.66 -3.26
N VAL A 99 3.26 -3.02 -3.91
CA VAL A 99 3.08 -1.56 -3.80
C VAL A 99 2.71 -1.14 -2.39
N LEU A 100 1.91 -1.95 -1.69
CA LEU A 100 1.49 -1.67 -0.32
C LEU A 100 2.67 -1.78 0.66
N GLN A 101 3.57 -2.74 0.49
CA GLN A 101 4.80 -2.85 1.29
C GLN A 101 5.67 -1.59 1.20
N ILE A 102 5.81 -1.01 0.01
CA ILE A 102 6.55 0.24 -0.19
C ILE A 102 5.88 1.38 0.59
N ALA A 103 4.55 1.50 0.52
CA ALA A 103 3.81 2.51 1.28
C ALA A 103 3.92 2.31 2.81
N ILE A 104 3.87 1.06 3.29
CA ILE A 104 4.06 0.71 4.70
C ILE A 104 5.43 1.17 5.18
N GLN A 105 6.49 0.87 4.43
CA GLN A 105 7.86 1.26 4.78
C GLN A 105 8.00 2.79 4.92
N HIS A 106 7.31 3.55 4.07
CA HIS A 106 7.26 5.01 4.18
C HIS A 106 6.54 5.48 5.45
N TYR A 107 5.39 4.90 5.80
CA TYR A 107 4.69 5.29 7.03
C TYR A 107 5.49 4.93 8.29
N ILE A 108 6.22 3.81 8.28
CA ILE A 108 7.15 3.44 9.35
C ILE A 108 8.28 4.46 9.48
N SER A 109 8.91 4.85 8.36
CA SER A 109 10.04 5.80 8.40
C SER A 109 9.62 7.17 8.94
N LYS A 110 8.35 7.54 8.79
CA LYS A 110 7.75 8.74 9.39
C LYS A 110 7.28 8.59 10.84
N GLY A 111 7.36 7.38 11.41
CA GLY A 111 6.82 7.09 12.75
C GLY A 111 5.29 7.03 12.80
N ASN A 112 4.60 6.93 11.65
CA ASN A 112 3.15 6.78 11.60
C ASN A 112 2.74 5.30 11.70
N PHE A 113 3.01 4.69 12.86
CA PHE A 113 2.75 3.28 13.12
C PHE A 113 1.28 2.91 12.99
N ARG A 114 0.36 3.82 13.34
CA ARG A 114 -1.08 3.61 13.19
C ARG A 114 -1.50 3.38 11.74
N ARG A 115 -1.03 4.23 10.81
CA ARG A 115 -1.29 4.04 9.38
C ARG A 115 -0.55 2.82 8.84
N ALA A 116 0.71 2.62 9.25
CA ALA A 116 1.47 1.44 8.86
C ALA A 116 0.74 0.15 9.25
N ALA A 117 0.21 0.05 10.48
CA ALA A 117 -0.56 -1.09 10.99
C ALA A 117 -1.85 -1.33 10.20
N THR A 118 -2.56 -0.26 9.84
CA THR A 118 -3.75 -0.34 8.99
C THR A 118 -3.42 -0.91 7.61
N HIS A 119 -2.31 -0.48 7.01
CA HIS A 119 -1.87 -1.04 5.73
C HIS A 119 -1.29 -2.46 5.89
N GLN A 120 -0.64 -2.76 6.99
CA GLN A 120 -0.14 -4.10 7.31
C GLN A 120 -1.29 -5.11 7.45
N GLN A 121 -2.40 -4.72 8.06
CA GLN A 121 -3.64 -5.52 8.07
C GLN A 121 -4.11 -5.79 6.63
N ASN A 122 -4.19 -4.76 5.79
CA ASN A 122 -4.62 -4.93 4.39
C ASN A 122 -3.67 -5.86 3.61
N LEU A 123 -2.38 -5.82 3.90
CA LEU A 123 -1.38 -6.73 3.33
C LEU A 123 -1.62 -8.17 3.78
N ALA A 124 -1.88 -8.38 5.08
CA ALA A 124 -2.23 -9.69 5.63
C ALA A 124 -3.50 -10.27 4.99
N GLU A 125 -4.53 -9.45 4.82
CA GLU A 125 -5.78 -9.85 4.14
C GLU A 125 -5.53 -10.27 2.68
N ILE A 126 -4.64 -9.60 1.95
CA ILE A 126 -4.29 -10.03 0.58
C ILE A 126 -3.59 -11.38 0.61
N TYR A 127 -2.64 -11.58 1.52
CA TYR A 127 -1.95 -12.85 1.63
C TYR A 127 -2.91 -13.99 2.00
N GLU A 128 -3.81 -13.79 2.95
CA GLU A 128 -4.78 -14.80 3.40
C GLU A 128 -5.82 -15.11 2.31
N VAL A 129 -6.47 -14.07 1.75
CA VAL A 129 -7.68 -14.25 0.95
C VAL A 129 -7.41 -14.35 -0.55
N GLU A 130 -6.56 -13.49 -1.09
CA GLU A 130 -6.38 -13.37 -2.55
C GLU A 130 -5.23 -14.25 -3.04
N ILE A 131 -4.16 -14.39 -2.25
CA ILE A 131 -2.98 -15.19 -2.60
C ILE A 131 -3.06 -16.61 -2.02
N GLY A 132 -3.66 -16.78 -0.83
CA GLY A 132 -3.71 -18.05 -0.12
C GLY A 132 -2.38 -18.45 0.53
N ASP A 133 -1.52 -17.48 0.83
CA ASP A 133 -0.27 -17.70 1.55
C ASP A 133 -0.44 -17.41 3.04
N GLU A 134 -0.89 -18.44 3.77
CA GLU A 134 -1.13 -18.38 5.21
C GLU A 134 0.14 -18.03 6.01
N GLY A 135 1.32 -18.39 5.51
CA GLY A 135 2.60 -18.09 6.16
C GLY A 135 2.89 -16.59 6.17
N ARG A 136 2.84 -15.97 4.99
CA ARG A 136 2.99 -14.51 4.86
C ARG A 136 1.86 -13.75 5.55
N ALA A 137 0.64 -14.28 5.51
CA ALA A 137 -0.51 -13.68 6.19
C ALA A 137 -0.31 -13.65 7.72
N LEU A 138 0.14 -14.76 8.31
CA LEU A 138 0.38 -14.86 9.75
C LEU A 138 1.42 -13.83 10.20
N GLU A 139 2.58 -13.78 9.54
CA GLU A 139 3.63 -12.79 9.85
C GLU A 139 3.15 -11.35 9.69
N ALA A 140 2.28 -11.10 8.70
CA ALA A 140 1.73 -9.76 8.48
C ALA A 140 0.70 -9.38 9.56
N TYR A 141 -0.20 -10.29 9.95
CA TYR A 141 -1.15 -10.05 11.04
C TYR A 141 -0.46 -9.83 12.39
N GLU A 142 0.61 -10.58 12.67
CA GLU A 142 1.40 -10.44 13.89
C GLU A 142 2.05 -9.05 13.98
N LYS A 143 2.75 -8.61 12.92
CA LYS A 143 3.31 -7.25 12.84
C LYS A 143 2.26 -6.15 12.97
N ALA A 144 1.07 -6.35 12.37
CA ALA A 144 -0.03 -5.39 12.51
C ALA A 144 -0.51 -5.31 13.97
N ALA A 145 -0.62 -6.45 14.65
CA ALA A 145 -1.01 -6.52 16.06
C ALA A 145 0.00 -5.80 16.96
N GLU A 146 1.30 -6.07 16.78
CA GLU A 146 2.39 -5.43 17.52
C GLU A 146 2.37 -3.90 17.37
N TRP A 147 2.20 -3.40 16.14
CA TRP A 147 2.13 -1.95 15.91
C TRP A 147 0.86 -1.31 16.47
N PHE A 148 -0.28 -1.99 16.42
CA PHE A 148 -1.50 -1.51 17.07
C PHE A 148 -1.37 -1.49 18.59
N GLU A 149 -0.71 -2.47 19.18
CA GLU A 149 -0.44 -2.53 20.61
C GLU A 149 0.50 -1.40 21.05
N GLY A 150 1.60 -1.18 20.32
CA GLY A 150 2.52 -0.07 20.57
C GLY A 150 1.88 1.32 20.43
N ASP A 151 0.79 1.44 19.66
CA ASP A 151 -0.03 2.64 19.50
C ASP A 151 -1.20 2.73 20.50
N ASN A 152 -1.20 1.91 21.56
CA ASN A 152 -2.26 1.82 22.59
C ASN A 152 -3.65 1.49 22.05
N ALA A 153 -3.73 0.76 20.94
CA ALA A 153 -4.98 0.32 20.34
C ALA A 153 -5.26 -1.16 20.58
N GLU A 154 -5.37 -1.52 21.86
CA GLU A 154 -5.52 -2.90 22.33
C GLU A 154 -6.65 -3.66 21.65
N ALA A 155 -7.82 -3.04 21.46
CA ALA A 155 -8.95 -3.71 20.80
C ALA A 155 -8.63 -4.14 19.36
N LEU A 156 -7.84 -3.35 18.64
CA LEU A 156 -7.39 -3.72 17.29
C LEU A 156 -6.27 -4.74 17.37
N ALA A 157 -5.29 -4.58 18.26
CA ALA A 157 -4.24 -5.57 18.46
C ALA A 157 -4.84 -6.96 18.75
N ASN A 158 -5.79 -7.04 19.69
CA ASN A 158 -6.46 -8.27 20.09
C ASN A 158 -7.21 -8.94 18.93
N LYS A 159 -7.90 -8.15 18.09
CA LYS A 159 -8.53 -8.67 16.87
C LYS A 159 -7.52 -9.38 15.95
N HIS A 160 -6.30 -8.85 15.83
CA HIS A 160 -5.28 -9.40 14.93
C HIS A 160 -4.53 -10.56 15.58
N TYR A 161 -4.25 -10.51 16.90
CA TYR A 161 -3.72 -11.66 17.64
C TYR A 161 -4.65 -12.87 17.57
N LEU A 162 -5.97 -12.67 17.60
CA LEU A 162 -6.93 -13.75 17.38
C LEU A 162 -6.75 -14.39 16.00
N LYS A 163 -6.59 -13.57 14.95
CA LYS A 163 -6.30 -14.05 13.60
C LYS A 163 -4.98 -14.81 13.51
N VAL A 164 -3.93 -14.36 14.20
CA VAL A 164 -2.65 -15.08 14.29
C VAL A 164 -2.84 -16.44 14.97
N ALA A 165 -3.61 -16.48 16.07
CA ALA A 165 -3.88 -17.73 16.80
C ALA A 165 -4.65 -18.75 15.93
N ASP A 166 -5.67 -18.28 15.21
CA ASP A 166 -6.48 -19.10 14.30
C ASP A 166 -5.61 -19.66 13.15
N LEU A 167 -4.81 -18.80 12.49
CA LEU A 167 -3.92 -19.21 11.41
C LEU A 167 -2.80 -20.15 11.88
N ALA A 168 -2.24 -19.91 13.07
CA ALA A 168 -1.23 -20.78 13.67
C ALA A 168 -1.80 -22.18 13.95
N ALA A 169 -3.03 -22.26 14.46
CA ALA A 169 -3.72 -23.54 14.68
C ALA A 169 -3.94 -24.29 13.36
N LEU A 170 -4.39 -23.61 12.30
CA LEU A 170 -4.59 -24.22 10.98
C LEU A 170 -3.29 -24.77 10.38
N LYS A 171 -2.17 -24.08 10.62
CA LYS A 171 -0.83 -24.51 10.20
C LYS A 171 -0.24 -25.62 11.07
N GLY A 172 -0.87 -25.96 12.19
CA GLY A 172 -0.40 -26.96 13.16
C GLY A 172 0.61 -26.44 14.18
N ASP A 173 0.83 -25.12 14.25
CA ASP A 173 1.64 -24.49 15.30
C ASP A 173 0.78 -24.21 16.53
N TYR A 174 0.44 -25.28 17.24
CA TYR A 174 -0.44 -25.21 18.41
C TYR A 174 0.20 -24.44 19.57
N TYR A 175 1.53 -24.42 19.68
CA TYR A 175 2.22 -23.67 20.74
C TYR A 175 1.99 -22.17 20.58
N LYS A 176 2.22 -21.64 19.38
CA LYS A 176 1.97 -20.23 19.07
C LYS A 176 0.49 -19.88 19.20
N SER A 177 -0.39 -20.77 18.75
CA SER A 177 -1.84 -20.57 18.88
C SER A 177 -2.28 -20.43 20.35
N ILE A 178 -1.84 -21.35 21.21
CA ILE A 178 -2.15 -21.33 22.66
C ILE A 178 -1.62 -20.03 23.29
N GLU A 179 -0.37 -19.66 23.01
CA GLU A 179 0.24 -18.43 23.55
C GLU A 179 -0.61 -17.19 23.26
N HIS A 180 -1.06 -17.02 22.01
CA HIS A 180 -1.88 -15.88 21.64
C HIS A 180 -3.30 -15.95 22.24
N TYR A 181 -3.92 -17.14 22.34
CA TYR A 181 -5.22 -17.26 23.01
C TYR A 181 -5.13 -16.96 24.51
N GLU A 182 -4.08 -17.41 25.20
CA GLU A 182 -3.85 -17.11 26.61
C GLU A 182 -3.63 -15.61 26.83
N ARG A 183 -2.88 -14.95 25.95
CA ARG A 183 -2.70 -13.50 25.96
C ARG A 183 -4.03 -12.76 25.85
N LEU A 184 -4.94 -13.23 25.00
CA LEU A 184 -6.25 -12.60 24.80
C LEU A 184 -7.18 -12.77 26.01
N GLN A 185 -7.06 -13.89 26.73
CA GLN A 185 -7.84 -14.15 27.95
C GLN A 185 -7.28 -13.41 29.18
N ASN A 186 -5.96 -13.27 29.26
CA ASN A 186 -5.24 -12.57 30.31
C ASN A 186 -4.43 -11.42 29.71
N PRO A 187 -5.09 -10.33 29.25
CA PRO A 187 -4.37 -9.18 28.73
C PRO A 187 -3.43 -8.65 29.83
N PRO A 188 -2.17 -8.30 29.49
CA PRO A 188 -1.25 -7.73 30.47
C PRO A 188 -1.89 -6.49 31.09
N LEU A 189 -1.93 -6.45 32.43
CA LEU A 189 -2.57 -5.35 33.18
C LEU A 189 -1.98 -4.01 32.73
N THR A 190 -2.73 -3.22 31.98
CA THR A 190 -2.38 -1.84 31.64
C THR A 190 -2.50 -1.00 32.92
N ILE A 191 -1.39 -0.77 33.61
CA ILE A 191 -1.34 0.18 34.72
C ILE A 191 -1.54 1.57 34.12
N THR A 192 -2.77 2.09 34.27
CA THR A 192 -3.16 3.44 33.82
C THR A 192 -2.73 4.48 34.84
#